data_AF-A0A1Y4WRG3-F1
#
_entry.id   AF-A0A1Y4WRG3-F1
#
_cell.length_a   1.000
_cell.length_b   1.000
_cell.length_c   1.000
_cell.angle_alpha   90.00
_cell.angle_beta   90.00
_cell.angle_gamma   90.00
#
_symmetry.space_group_name_H-M   'P 1'
#
loop_
_entity.id
_entity.type
_entity.pdbx_description
1 polymer ?
#
loop_
_entity_poly.entity_id
_entity_poly.type
_entity_poly.pdbx_seq_one_letter_code
_entity_poly.pdbx_strand_id
1 'polypeptide(L)'
;MTVEKEWLDFLRDQYPKGSGIRLSEQTDALSPVQPGSRGTLEHIDDEGQFHVRWEDGKETVLAIGKDRFQVLPPEPQTLKFYMPLTATYRSYDSWGDPSDQGEEMDGRDLRRYKGSIQETLVENRMPQEAARGLMHWYDKQDGVEAKVQSVVFEVEDRDGQLWGVAECKVIGELLPEEKETLAEYISGQASDGWGEGFEQRPIELDEGELYVSLWNAGDWSIQTEDERFSPDAQTRLPDLCWSVLPSDGTLICIKRGESGYYVSDWNTDNPEQNRCLADYNNERRGITPAQEQAMLTGSMCGWNVPGADPQWYKSQQHGGMTIS
;
A
#
# COMPACT_ATOMS: atom_id res chain seq x y z
N MET A 1 5.34 37.25 -11.94
CA MET A 1 6.34 36.25 -12.41
C MET A 1 5.70 34.92 -12.15
N THR A 2 5.47 34.12 -13.18
CA THR A 2 4.95 32.76 -13.02
C THR A 2 6.04 31.92 -12.38
N VAL A 3 5.72 31.25 -11.27
CA VAL A 3 6.63 30.29 -10.65
C VAL A 3 6.78 29.11 -11.62
N GLU A 4 8.02 28.65 -11.83
CA GLU A 4 8.26 27.49 -12.69
C GLU A 4 7.61 26.25 -12.10
N LYS A 5 6.98 25.42 -12.94
CA LYS A 5 6.22 24.24 -12.51
C LYS A 5 7.09 23.29 -11.67
N GLU A 6 8.33 23.05 -12.09
CA GLU A 6 9.28 22.19 -11.38
C GLU A 6 9.57 22.69 -9.96
N TRP A 7 9.59 24.01 -9.76
CA TRP A 7 9.78 24.60 -8.43
C TRP A 7 8.53 24.45 -7.55
N LEU A 8 7.33 24.57 -8.14
CA LEU A 8 6.07 24.31 -7.42
C LEU A 8 5.96 22.84 -7.02
N ASP A 9 6.30 21.93 -7.92
CA ASP A 9 6.31 20.48 -7.66
C ASP A 9 7.31 20.18 -6.53
N PHE A 10 8.52 20.75 -6.59
CA PHE A 10 9.49 20.66 -5.50
C PHE A 10 8.95 21.18 -4.16
N LEU A 11 8.31 22.36 -4.13
CA LEU A 11 7.74 22.92 -2.90
C LEU A 11 6.64 22.04 -2.32
N ARG A 12 5.75 21.51 -3.17
CA ARG A 12 4.65 20.64 -2.76
C ARG A 12 5.14 19.29 -2.24
N ASP A 13 6.24 18.77 -2.80
CA ASP A 13 6.89 17.55 -2.33
C ASP A 13 7.61 17.77 -0.99
N GLN A 14 8.32 18.90 -0.83
CA GLN A 14 9.04 19.22 0.41
C GLN A 14 8.10 19.59 1.56
N TYR A 15 6.97 20.21 1.24
CA TYR A 15 5.98 20.69 2.22
C TYR A 15 4.60 20.13 1.87
N PRO A 16 4.37 18.83 2.12
CA PRO A 16 3.13 18.19 1.75
C PRO A 16 1.93 18.79 2.49
N LYS A 17 0.76 18.72 1.87
CA LYS A 17 -0.52 19.03 2.52
C LYS A 17 -0.64 18.31 3.86
N GLY A 18 -1.15 18.99 4.87
CA GLY A 18 -1.23 18.49 6.25
C GLY A 18 0.00 18.83 7.10
N SER A 19 1.06 19.39 6.51
CA SER A 19 2.21 19.87 7.27
C SER A 19 1.80 20.88 8.34
N GLY A 20 2.37 20.77 9.54
CA GLY A 20 2.16 21.74 10.61
C GLY A 20 2.88 23.05 10.29
N ILE A 21 2.24 24.17 10.53
CA ILE A 21 2.84 25.50 10.38
C ILE A 21 2.94 26.15 11.75
N ARG A 22 4.12 26.68 12.06
CA ARG A 22 4.33 27.56 13.22
C ARG A 22 4.74 28.94 12.76
N LEU A 23 3.87 29.91 12.96
CA LEU A 23 4.16 31.30 12.57
C LEU A 23 5.18 31.91 13.53
N SER A 24 6.14 32.64 12.99
CA SER A 24 7.07 33.47 13.78
C SER A 24 6.82 34.96 13.54
N GLU A 25 6.63 35.37 12.29
CA GLU A 25 6.39 36.75 11.91
C GLU A 25 5.54 36.78 10.64
N GLN A 26 4.54 37.66 10.60
CA GLN A 26 3.70 37.89 9.43
C GLN A 26 3.80 39.36 9.05
N THR A 27 3.96 39.63 7.76
CA THR A 27 4.08 41.00 7.25
C THR A 27 2.71 41.64 6.94
N ASP A 28 1.65 40.84 6.90
CA ASP A 28 0.29 41.32 6.62
C ASP A 28 -0.39 41.96 7.85
N ALA A 29 -0.75 43.24 7.72
CA ALA A 29 -1.36 44.06 8.76
C ALA A 29 -2.90 44.01 8.76
N LEU A 30 -3.53 43.49 7.70
CA LEU A 30 -5.00 43.51 7.56
C LEU A 30 -5.68 42.40 8.35
N SER A 31 -5.00 41.28 8.56
CA SER A 31 -5.52 40.15 9.32
C SER A 31 -4.38 39.46 10.09
N PRO A 32 -3.83 40.10 11.12
CA PRO A 32 -2.66 39.59 11.82
C PRO A 32 -2.97 38.27 12.55
N VAL A 33 -2.07 37.31 12.40
CA VAL A 33 -2.02 36.07 13.19
C VAL A 33 -0.88 36.24 14.19
N GLN A 34 -1.08 35.82 15.44
CA GLN A 34 -0.08 36.06 16.48
C GLN A 34 1.18 35.20 16.25
N PRO A 35 2.38 35.75 16.42
CA PRO A 35 3.61 34.97 16.53
C PRO A 35 3.46 33.81 17.50
N GLY A 36 3.87 32.61 17.08
CA GLY A 36 3.73 31.37 17.83
C GLY A 36 2.47 30.56 17.52
N SER A 37 1.50 31.12 16.78
CA SER A 37 0.29 30.40 16.36
C SER A 37 0.63 29.17 15.52
N ARG A 38 -0.20 28.15 15.68
CA ARG A 38 -0.10 26.87 14.97
C ARG A 38 -1.27 26.70 14.01
N GLY A 39 -0.97 26.09 12.86
CA GLY A 39 -1.94 25.79 11.83
C GLY A 39 -1.51 24.60 10.99
N THR A 40 -2.34 24.27 10.01
CA THR A 40 -2.14 23.17 9.07
C THR A 40 -2.07 23.74 7.67
N LEU A 41 -1.06 23.33 6.90
CA LEU A 41 -0.93 23.65 5.49
C LEU A 41 -2.00 22.91 4.69
N GLU A 42 -2.87 23.64 4.02
CA GLU A 42 -3.93 23.07 3.18
C GLU A 42 -3.45 22.76 1.77
N HIS A 43 -2.72 23.68 1.16
CA HIS A 43 -2.10 23.52 -0.15
C HIS A 43 -1.10 24.66 -0.43
N ILE A 44 -0.29 24.47 -1.48
CA ILE A 44 0.55 25.51 -2.07
C ILE A 44 -0.02 25.85 -3.44
N ASP A 45 -0.40 27.11 -3.63
CA ASP A 45 -0.99 27.58 -4.89
C ASP A 45 0.04 27.75 -6.01
N ASP A 46 -0.42 28.14 -7.20
CA ASP A 46 0.43 28.29 -8.38
C ASP A 46 1.33 29.54 -8.33
N GLU A 47 1.17 30.38 -7.31
CA GLU A 47 2.08 31.49 -6.99
C GLU A 47 3.13 31.10 -5.95
N GLY A 48 3.12 29.84 -5.47
CA GLY A 48 4.04 29.34 -4.45
C GLY A 48 3.68 29.82 -3.03
N GLN A 49 2.44 30.25 -2.81
CA GLN A 49 1.96 30.73 -1.52
C GLN A 49 1.32 29.59 -0.70
N PHE A 50 1.55 29.63 0.60
CA PHE A 50 1.14 28.61 1.55
C PHE A 50 -0.21 28.99 2.15
N HIS A 51 -1.25 28.25 1.80
CA HIS A 51 -2.59 28.42 2.36
C HIS A 51 -2.70 27.64 3.65
N VAL A 52 -2.85 28.34 4.77
CA VAL A 52 -2.78 27.78 6.13
C VAL A 52 -4.11 27.99 6.85
N ARG A 53 -4.64 26.92 7.43
CA ARG A 53 -5.76 26.98 8.39
C ARG A 53 -5.22 26.90 9.80
N TRP A 54 -5.48 27.91 10.62
CA TRP A 54 -5.04 28.01 12.00
C TRP A 54 -5.96 27.25 12.95
N GLU A 55 -5.48 26.92 14.15
CA GLU A 55 -6.25 26.22 15.19
C GLU A 55 -7.53 26.98 15.63
N ASP A 56 -7.54 28.31 15.49
CA ASP A 56 -8.72 29.16 15.76
C ASP A 56 -9.73 29.19 14.60
N GLY A 57 -9.49 28.40 13.54
CA GLY A 57 -10.33 28.28 12.35
C GLY A 57 -10.08 29.36 11.29
N LYS A 58 -9.21 30.33 11.54
CA LYS A 58 -8.87 31.36 10.57
C LYS A 58 -8.03 30.79 9.44
N GLU A 59 -8.15 31.36 8.25
CA GLU A 59 -7.30 31.03 7.11
C GLU A 59 -6.40 32.22 6.74
N THR A 60 -5.18 31.93 6.32
CA THR A 60 -4.20 32.94 5.91
C THR A 60 -3.26 32.38 4.87
N VAL A 61 -2.76 33.27 4.02
CA VAL A 61 -1.78 32.96 2.99
C VAL A 61 -0.41 33.50 3.42
N LEU A 62 0.59 32.62 3.46
CA LEU A 62 1.97 32.96 3.78
C LEU A 62 2.84 32.84 2.54
N ALA A 63 3.84 33.70 2.40
CA ALA A 63 4.79 33.65 1.30
C ALA A 63 6.24 33.55 1.82
N ILE A 64 7.01 32.60 1.27
CA ILE A 64 8.44 32.50 1.55
C ILE A 64 9.14 33.81 1.18
N GLY A 65 10.01 34.30 2.07
CA GLY A 65 10.74 35.55 1.88
C GLY A 65 9.95 36.81 2.27
N LYS A 66 8.63 36.71 2.47
CA LYS A 66 7.79 37.77 3.03
C LYS A 66 7.42 37.51 4.49
N ASP A 67 7.08 36.27 4.81
CA ASP A 67 6.69 35.84 6.15
C ASP A 67 7.74 34.90 6.73
N ARG A 68 7.82 34.83 8.07
CA ARG A 68 8.71 33.91 8.78
C ARG A 68 7.88 32.86 9.50
N PHE A 69 8.02 31.62 9.08
CA PHE A 69 7.33 30.49 9.66
C PHE A 69 8.20 29.25 9.56
N GLN A 70 7.88 28.26 10.39
CA GLN A 70 8.46 26.94 10.34
C GLN A 70 7.42 25.96 9.79
N VAL A 71 7.83 25.10 8.85
CA VAL A 71 7.04 23.97 8.40
C VAL A 71 7.50 22.73 9.18
N LEU A 72 6.55 22.01 9.74
CA LEU A 72 6.73 20.76 10.46
C LEU A 72 6.16 19.64 9.58
N PRO A 73 6.81 18.47 9.51
CA PRO A 73 6.27 17.35 8.75
C PRO A 73 4.87 16.98 9.26
N PRO A 74 3.97 16.51 8.37
CA PRO A 74 2.67 15.99 8.77
C PRO A 74 2.81 14.89 9.80
N GLU A 75 1.78 14.72 10.63
CA GLU A 75 1.68 13.50 11.44
C GLU A 75 1.54 12.28 10.52
N PRO A 76 2.32 11.21 10.75
CA PRO A 76 2.23 10.00 9.95
C PRO A 76 0.85 9.37 10.07
N GLN A 77 0.28 9.00 8.93
CA GLN A 77 -0.94 8.22 8.85
C GLN A 77 -0.61 6.73 8.85
N THR A 78 -1.57 5.92 9.32
CA THR A 78 -1.43 4.47 9.29
C THR A 78 -2.03 3.92 8.01
N LEU A 79 -1.21 3.28 7.19
CA LEU A 79 -1.64 2.50 6.03
C LEU A 79 -1.39 1.02 6.33
N LYS A 80 -2.39 0.17 6.13
CA LYS A 80 -2.27 -1.28 6.38
C LYS A 80 -2.40 -2.05 5.09
N PHE A 81 -1.46 -2.95 4.87
CA PHE A 81 -1.59 -4.01 3.88
C PHE A 81 -1.92 -5.33 4.55
N TYR A 82 -2.91 -6.03 4.03
CA TYR A 82 -3.37 -7.32 4.51
C TYR A 82 -2.95 -8.41 3.54
N MET A 83 -2.51 -9.52 4.10
CA MET A 83 -2.11 -10.72 3.36
C MET A 83 -2.64 -11.99 4.07
N PRO A 84 -3.03 -13.04 3.33
CA PRO A 84 -3.43 -14.30 3.92
C PRO A 84 -2.29 -14.88 4.77
N LEU A 85 -2.64 -15.37 5.96
CA LEU A 85 -1.71 -16.04 6.87
C LEU A 85 -1.96 -17.54 6.83
N THR A 86 -0.90 -18.33 6.77
CA THR A 86 -0.95 -19.80 6.85
C THR A 86 0.02 -20.30 7.91
N ALA A 87 -0.14 -21.54 8.34
CA ALA A 87 0.86 -22.19 9.16
C ALA A 87 0.88 -23.70 8.94
N THR A 88 1.99 -24.32 9.34
CA THR A 88 2.08 -25.75 9.56
C THR A 88 2.10 -26.02 11.06
N TYR A 89 1.16 -26.81 11.55
CA TYR A 89 1.12 -27.28 12.93
C TYR A 89 1.65 -28.70 13.05
N ARG A 90 2.53 -28.95 14.01
CA ARG A 90 3.06 -30.29 14.33
C ARG A 90 2.73 -30.62 15.77
N SER A 91 1.86 -31.60 15.98
CA SER A 91 1.51 -32.07 17.33
C SER A 91 2.68 -32.82 17.96
N TYR A 92 2.83 -32.74 19.28
CA TYR A 92 3.75 -33.62 20.00
C TYR A 92 3.17 -35.03 20.15
N ASP A 93 4.03 -36.03 20.02
CA ASP A 93 3.69 -37.41 20.33
C ASP A 93 3.75 -37.71 21.84
N SER A 94 3.55 -38.97 22.24
CA SER A 94 3.58 -39.36 23.65
C SER A 94 4.94 -39.19 24.34
N TRP A 95 6.01 -38.96 23.57
CA TRP A 95 7.37 -38.72 24.04
C TRP A 95 7.74 -37.24 24.03
N GLY A 96 6.85 -36.37 23.51
CA GLY A 96 7.09 -34.94 23.37
C GLY A 96 7.80 -34.57 22.07
N ASP A 97 7.98 -35.53 21.14
CA ASP A 97 8.64 -35.27 19.87
C ASP A 97 7.60 -34.75 18.84
N PRO A 98 7.92 -33.69 18.06
CA PRO A 98 6.99 -33.16 17.06
C PRO A 98 6.76 -34.16 15.93
N SER A 99 5.52 -34.24 15.46
CA SER A 99 5.12 -35.15 14.39
C SER A 99 5.85 -34.87 13.07
N ASP A 100 6.27 -35.93 12.39
CA ASP A 100 6.89 -35.84 11.05
C ASP A 100 5.94 -35.24 10.00
N GLN A 101 4.63 -35.45 10.18
CA GLN A 101 3.60 -34.86 9.33
C GLN A 101 3.05 -33.61 10.02
N GLY A 102 3.03 -32.49 9.30
CA GLY A 102 2.38 -31.26 9.73
C GLY A 102 0.98 -31.13 9.15
N GLU A 103 0.10 -30.48 9.90
CA GLU A 103 -1.24 -30.08 9.47
C GLU A 103 -1.22 -28.63 8.98
N GLU A 104 -1.69 -28.38 7.76
CA GLU A 104 -1.83 -27.03 7.23
C GLU A 104 -3.02 -26.32 7.89
N MET A 105 -2.80 -25.07 8.32
CA MET A 105 -3.79 -24.23 8.97
C MET A 105 -3.98 -22.95 8.17
N ASP A 106 -5.23 -22.58 7.91
CA ASP A 106 -5.57 -21.31 7.29
C ASP A 106 -5.77 -20.21 8.35
N GLY A 107 -5.95 -18.97 7.89
CA GLY A 107 -6.17 -17.83 8.79
C GLY A 107 -7.37 -18.01 9.74
N ARG A 108 -8.40 -18.80 9.41
CA ARG A 108 -9.53 -19.05 10.31
C ARG A 108 -9.12 -19.93 11.47
N ASP A 109 -8.36 -20.98 11.16
CA ASP A 109 -7.83 -21.90 12.17
C ASP A 109 -6.83 -21.21 13.11
N LEU A 110 -6.04 -20.27 12.58
CA LEU A 110 -5.01 -19.53 13.32
C LEU A 110 -5.55 -18.51 14.34
N ARG A 111 -6.84 -18.17 14.28
CA ARG A 111 -7.46 -17.22 15.22
C ARG A 111 -7.28 -17.61 16.68
N ARG A 112 -7.30 -18.91 16.97
CA ARG A 112 -7.10 -19.44 18.33
C ARG A 112 -5.68 -19.20 18.86
N TYR A 113 -4.71 -19.00 17.97
CA TYR A 113 -3.30 -18.75 18.30
C TYR A 113 -2.89 -17.29 18.16
N LYS A 114 -3.84 -16.36 17.91
CA LYS A 114 -3.55 -14.94 17.70
C LYS A 114 -2.58 -14.35 18.73
N GLY A 115 -2.80 -14.65 20.02
CA GLY A 115 -1.97 -14.13 21.11
C GLY A 115 -0.50 -14.56 20.96
N SER A 116 -0.26 -15.87 20.81
CA SER A 116 1.08 -16.43 20.61
C SER A 116 1.75 -15.90 19.35
N ILE A 117 1.02 -15.83 18.24
CA ILE A 117 1.55 -15.29 16.97
C ILE A 117 1.95 -13.83 17.13
N GLN A 118 1.10 -13.02 17.75
CA GLN A 118 1.37 -11.60 17.97
C GLN A 118 2.58 -11.38 18.89
N GLU A 119 2.71 -12.17 19.96
CA GLU A 119 3.87 -12.13 20.85
C GLU A 119 5.16 -12.48 20.10
N THR A 120 5.18 -13.59 19.37
CA THR A 120 6.39 -14.01 18.63
C THR A 120 6.75 -13.04 17.50
N LEU A 121 5.78 -12.41 16.83
CA LEU A 121 6.04 -11.35 15.84
C LEU A 121 6.79 -10.16 16.47
N VAL A 122 6.46 -9.79 17.71
CA VAL A 122 7.14 -8.72 18.44
C VAL A 122 8.53 -9.15 18.88
N GLU A 123 8.68 -10.37 19.39
CA GLU A 123 9.96 -10.93 19.84
C GLU A 123 10.96 -11.15 18.70
N ASN A 124 10.47 -11.47 17.50
CA ASN A 124 11.31 -11.69 16.32
C ASN A 124 11.92 -10.40 15.76
N ARG A 125 11.47 -9.22 16.21
CA ARG A 125 12.00 -7.93 15.76
C ARG A 125 13.43 -7.71 16.20
N MET A 126 14.25 -7.22 15.29
CA MET A 126 15.65 -6.93 15.58
C MET A 126 15.77 -5.55 16.26
N PRO A 127 16.73 -5.35 17.20
CA PRO A 127 16.91 -4.04 17.84
C PRO A 127 17.13 -2.88 16.86
N GLN A 128 17.74 -3.15 15.70
CA GLN A 128 17.96 -2.18 14.63
C GLN A 128 16.64 -1.70 13.98
N GLU A 129 15.59 -2.53 14.03
CA GLU A 129 14.27 -2.25 13.49
C GLU A 129 13.42 -1.39 14.43
N ALA A 130 13.92 -1.03 15.63
CA ALA A 130 13.13 -0.33 16.64
C ALA A 130 12.57 1.03 16.17
N ALA A 131 13.27 1.72 15.28
CA ALA A 131 12.85 3.04 14.79
C ALA A 131 12.04 2.98 13.48
N ARG A 132 12.39 2.07 12.57
CA ARG A 132 11.88 2.05 11.18
C ARG A 132 11.22 0.72 10.79
N GLY A 133 11.19 -0.27 11.68
CA GLY A 133 10.78 -1.62 11.33
C GLY A 133 11.60 -2.13 10.15
N LEU A 134 10.92 -2.76 9.19
CA LEU A 134 11.51 -3.27 7.95
C LEU A 134 12.14 -2.15 7.10
N MET A 135 11.66 -0.90 7.18
CA MET A 135 12.27 0.23 6.47
C MET A 135 13.72 0.52 6.91
N HIS A 136 14.23 -0.14 7.94
CA HIS A 136 15.68 -0.15 8.22
C HIS A 136 16.48 -0.77 7.08
N TRP A 137 15.93 -1.79 6.41
CA TRP A 137 16.57 -2.57 5.35
C TRP A 137 16.24 -2.05 3.94
N TYR A 138 15.37 -1.05 3.84
CA TYR A 138 15.04 -0.41 2.57
C TYR A 138 16.17 0.53 2.14
N ASP A 139 16.79 0.27 0.99
CA ASP A 139 18.01 0.95 0.56
C ASP A 139 17.84 1.81 -0.72
N LYS A 140 16.62 1.87 -1.26
CA LYS A 140 16.32 2.69 -2.45
C LYS A 140 16.15 4.16 -2.06
N GLN A 141 16.63 5.05 -2.92
CA GLN A 141 16.48 6.50 -2.76
C GLN A 141 15.31 7.00 -3.61
N ASP A 142 14.09 6.78 -3.14
CA ASP A 142 12.87 7.12 -3.86
C ASP A 142 11.78 7.68 -2.93
N GLY A 143 10.58 7.88 -3.49
CA GLY A 143 9.44 8.41 -2.75
C GLY A 143 8.96 7.52 -1.62
N VAL A 144 9.20 6.20 -1.68
CA VAL A 144 8.86 5.28 -0.58
C VAL A 144 9.78 5.54 0.61
N GLU A 145 11.09 5.65 0.38
CA GLU A 145 12.05 5.98 1.44
C GLU A 145 11.77 7.36 2.07
N ALA A 146 11.34 8.33 1.26
CA ALA A 146 11.02 9.67 1.73
C ALA A 146 9.73 9.73 2.56
N LYS A 147 8.72 8.93 2.22
CA LYS A 147 7.35 9.03 2.78
C LYS A 147 7.05 7.97 3.83
N VAL A 148 7.68 6.79 3.78
CA VAL A 148 7.37 5.67 4.68
C VAL A 148 8.36 5.66 5.84
N GLN A 149 7.88 6.04 7.02
CA GLN A 149 8.69 6.10 8.24
C GLN A 149 9.02 4.71 8.75
N SER A 150 8.03 3.83 8.80
CA SER A 150 8.18 2.49 9.32
C SER A 150 7.22 1.50 8.69
N VAL A 151 7.62 0.23 8.64
CA VAL A 151 6.78 -0.92 8.29
C VAL A 151 7.02 -2.02 9.32
N VAL A 152 5.98 -2.55 9.93
CA VAL A 152 6.08 -3.70 10.86
C VAL A 152 5.04 -4.75 10.52
N PHE A 153 5.40 -6.03 10.67
CA PHE A 153 4.44 -7.11 10.60
C PHE A 153 3.69 -7.29 11.93
N GLU A 154 2.38 -7.47 11.81
CA GLU A 154 1.37 -7.62 12.86
C GLU A 154 0.33 -8.65 12.40
N VAL A 155 -0.63 -8.97 13.28
CA VAL A 155 -1.79 -9.81 12.93
C VAL A 155 -3.11 -9.20 13.40
N GLU A 156 -4.15 -9.34 12.58
CA GLU A 156 -5.50 -8.87 12.90
C GLU A 156 -6.58 -9.92 12.62
N ASP A 157 -7.55 -10.01 13.53
CA ASP A 157 -8.75 -10.85 13.33
C ASP A 157 -9.80 -9.99 12.67
N ARG A 158 -10.23 -10.37 11.47
CA ARG A 158 -11.23 -9.67 10.69
C ARG A 158 -12.05 -10.64 9.87
N ASP A 159 -13.37 -10.47 9.91
CA ASP A 159 -14.36 -11.29 9.20
C ASP A 159 -14.21 -12.81 9.46
N GLY A 160 -13.78 -13.17 10.68
CA GLY A 160 -13.64 -14.56 11.08
C GLY A 160 -12.38 -15.24 10.55
N GLN A 161 -11.39 -14.46 10.10
CA GLN A 161 -10.08 -14.90 9.64
C GLN A 161 -8.98 -14.07 10.31
N LEU A 162 -7.86 -14.70 10.68
CA LEU A 162 -6.63 -14.01 11.07
C LEU A 162 -5.83 -13.66 9.82
N TRP A 163 -5.41 -12.40 9.72
CA TRP A 163 -4.64 -11.84 8.62
C TRP A 163 -3.24 -11.47 9.08
N GLY A 164 -2.25 -11.69 8.22
CA GLY A 164 -0.98 -10.99 8.32
C GLY A 164 -1.17 -9.54 7.90
N VAL A 165 -0.61 -8.60 8.66
CA VAL A 165 -0.74 -7.16 8.41
C VAL A 165 0.64 -6.54 8.37
N ALA A 166 0.96 -5.83 7.29
CA ALA A 166 2.05 -4.87 7.29
C ALA A 166 1.47 -3.50 7.67
N GLU A 167 1.74 -3.05 8.89
CA GLU A 167 1.36 -1.73 9.36
C GLU A 167 2.45 -0.72 8.98
N CYS A 168 2.09 0.23 8.12
CA CYS A 168 2.97 1.27 7.61
C CYS A 168 2.62 2.61 8.25
N LYS A 169 3.64 3.38 8.69
CA LYS A 169 3.49 4.79 9.06
C LYS A 169 3.98 5.65 7.89
N VAL A 170 3.08 6.41 7.29
CA VAL A 170 3.29 7.13 6.03
C VAL A 170 3.04 8.62 6.21
N ILE A 171 3.93 9.45 5.69
CA ILE A 171 3.78 10.91 5.63
C ILE A 171 3.18 11.29 4.28
N GLY A 172 2.03 11.95 4.31
CA GLY A 172 1.33 12.36 3.09
C GLY A 172 0.69 11.17 2.36
N GLU A 173 0.46 11.33 1.06
CA GLU A 173 -0.14 10.30 0.20
C GLU A 173 0.93 9.63 -0.67
N LEU A 174 0.83 8.31 -0.83
CA LEU A 174 1.64 7.56 -1.78
C LEU A 174 1.01 7.66 -3.17
N LEU A 175 1.83 7.96 -4.16
CA LEU A 175 1.48 7.80 -5.56
C LEU A 175 1.19 6.31 -5.85
N PRO A 176 0.42 5.99 -6.91
CA PRO A 176 0.12 4.60 -7.25
C PRO A 176 1.38 3.73 -7.40
N GLU A 177 2.44 4.29 -7.98
CA GLU A 177 3.74 3.60 -8.18
C GLU A 177 4.52 3.44 -6.87
N GLU A 178 4.45 4.42 -5.97
CA GLU A 178 5.09 4.35 -4.65
C GLU A 178 4.39 3.28 -3.78
N LYS A 179 3.05 3.25 -3.81
CA LYS A 179 2.26 2.23 -3.13
C LYS A 179 2.59 0.84 -3.66
N GLU A 180 2.72 0.71 -4.98
CA GLU A 180 3.11 -0.55 -5.60
C GLU A 180 4.53 -0.97 -5.22
N THR A 181 5.49 -0.05 -5.26
CA THR A 181 6.87 -0.29 -4.85
C THR A 181 6.95 -0.75 -3.39
N LEU A 182 6.15 -0.12 -2.51
CA LEU A 182 6.03 -0.52 -1.11
C LEU A 182 5.42 -1.92 -0.97
N ALA A 183 4.36 -2.22 -1.71
CA ALA A 183 3.73 -3.55 -1.69
C ALA A 183 4.67 -4.65 -2.20
N GLU A 184 5.45 -4.39 -3.26
CA GLU A 184 6.48 -5.30 -3.77
C GLU A 184 7.56 -5.54 -2.72
N TYR A 185 8.05 -4.49 -2.06
CA TYR A 185 9.03 -4.60 -0.98
C TYR A 185 8.51 -5.45 0.19
N ILE A 186 7.28 -5.19 0.64
CA ILE A 186 6.64 -5.97 1.71
C ILE A 186 6.46 -7.43 1.28
N SER A 187 6.06 -7.67 0.03
CA SER A 187 5.92 -9.02 -0.51
C SER A 187 7.23 -9.79 -0.44
N GLY A 188 8.34 -9.17 -0.87
CA GLY A 188 9.67 -9.77 -0.78
C GLY A 188 10.09 -10.05 0.68
N GLN A 189 9.81 -9.13 1.60
CA GLN A 189 10.08 -9.33 3.03
C GLN A 189 9.19 -10.39 3.67
N ALA A 190 8.01 -10.68 3.12
CA ALA A 190 7.09 -11.70 3.62
C ALA A 190 7.42 -13.09 3.06
N SER A 191 7.81 -13.17 1.77
CA SER A 191 8.13 -14.43 1.09
C SER A 191 9.53 -14.96 1.39
N ASP A 192 10.45 -14.04 1.62
CA ASP A 192 11.88 -14.29 1.85
C ASP A 192 12.29 -13.44 3.08
N GLY A 193 13.57 -13.24 3.31
CA GLY A 193 14.10 -12.25 4.24
C GLY A 193 13.55 -12.41 5.66
N TRP A 194 12.71 -11.46 6.08
CA TRP A 194 12.15 -11.48 7.45
C TRP A 194 11.14 -12.61 7.64
N GLY A 195 10.24 -12.82 6.66
CA GLY A 195 9.18 -13.83 6.72
C GLY A 195 9.73 -15.25 6.70
N GLU A 196 10.73 -15.53 5.86
CA GLU A 196 11.40 -16.84 5.84
C GLU A 196 12.04 -17.14 7.21
N GLY A 197 12.76 -16.16 7.78
CA GLY A 197 13.38 -16.32 9.10
C GLY A 197 12.36 -16.51 10.24
N PHE A 198 11.18 -15.91 10.11
CA PHE A 198 10.07 -16.10 11.05
C PHE A 198 9.46 -17.49 10.92
N GLU A 199 9.19 -17.97 9.70
CA GLU A 199 8.60 -19.28 9.43
C GLU A 199 9.50 -20.43 9.87
N GLN A 200 10.82 -20.29 9.77
CA GLN A 200 11.77 -21.35 10.16
C GLN A 200 11.82 -21.62 11.67
N ARG A 201 11.20 -20.78 12.51
CA ARG A 201 11.24 -20.92 13.97
C ARG A 201 9.85 -21.31 14.49
N PRO A 202 9.73 -22.41 15.24
CA PRO A 202 8.45 -22.80 15.80
C PRO A 202 8.01 -21.79 16.87
N ILE A 203 6.71 -21.51 16.88
CA ILE A 203 6.01 -21.01 18.06
C ILE A 203 5.67 -22.24 18.89
N GLU A 204 6.31 -22.35 20.06
CA GLU A 204 6.09 -23.45 21.00
C GLU A 204 4.70 -23.34 21.65
N LEU A 205 3.89 -24.39 21.54
CA LEU A 205 2.58 -24.52 22.17
C LEU A 205 2.57 -25.72 23.13
N ASP A 206 1.58 -25.80 24.00
CA ASP A 206 1.49 -26.87 25.00
C ASP A 206 1.43 -28.29 24.38
N GLU A 207 0.80 -28.42 23.22
CA GLU A 207 0.54 -29.71 22.55
C GLU A 207 1.25 -29.83 21.19
N GLY A 208 2.13 -28.89 20.82
CA GLY A 208 2.85 -28.95 19.55
C GLY A 208 3.57 -27.66 19.17
N GLU A 209 4.06 -27.62 17.93
CA GLU A 209 4.80 -26.50 17.34
C GLU A 209 4.00 -25.89 16.19
N LEU A 210 3.99 -24.57 16.08
CA LEU A 210 3.34 -23.83 15.00
C LEU A 210 4.36 -23.03 14.19
N TYR A 211 4.45 -23.33 12.90
CA TYR A 211 5.33 -22.64 11.94
C TYR A 211 4.49 -21.73 11.07
N VAL A 212 4.49 -20.43 11.37
CA VAL A 212 3.62 -19.45 10.72
C VAL A 212 4.32 -18.83 9.52
N SER A 213 3.62 -18.76 8.39
CA SER A 213 4.09 -18.08 7.19
C SER A 213 3.23 -16.87 6.84
N LEU A 214 3.92 -15.75 6.57
CA LEU A 214 3.31 -14.52 6.04
C LEU A 214 3.07 -14.57 4.53
N TRP A 215 3.55 -15.63 3.88
CA TRP A 215 3.48 -15.81 2.43
C TRP A 215 3.11 -17.24 2.06
N ASN A 216 2.43 -17.43 0.93
CA ASN A 216 2.23 -18.77 0.38
C ASN A 216 2.16 -18.72 -1.15
N ALA A 217 2.46 -19.85 -1.81
CA ALA A 217 2.48 -19.94 -3.26
C ALA A 217 1.08 -20.07 -3.92
N GLY A 218 0.02 -20.07 -3.12
CA GLY A 218 -1.36 -20.29 -3.55
C GLY A 218 -2.07 -18.97 -3.89
N ASP A 219 -3.18 -18.71 -3.21
CA ASP A 219 -4.05 -17.54 -3.41
C ASP A 219 -3.55 -16.29 -2.66
N TRP A 220 -2.23 -16.18 -2.48
CA TRP A 220 -1.63 -15.07 -1.77
C TRP A 220 -1.73 -13.77 -2.55
N SER A 221 -2.19 -12.75 -1.87
CA SER A 221 -2.22 -11.38 -2.37
C SER A 221 -1.96 -10.41 -1.23
N ILE A 222 -1.41 -9.25 -1.57
CA ILE A 222 -1.24 -8.13 -0.65
C ILE A 222 -2.09 -6.96 -1.12
N GLN A 223 -3.00 -6.52 -0.26
CA GLN A 223 -3.99 -5.48 -0.58
C GLN A 223 -4.07 -4.50 0.58
N THR A 224 -4.29 -3.21 0.31
CA THR A 224 -4.61 -2.29 1.40
C THR A 224 -5.92 -2.68 2.08
N GLU A 225 -6.15 -2.16 3.29
CA GLU A 225 -7.43 -2.32 3.99
C GLU A 225 -8.63 -2.04 3.08
N ASP A 226 -8.55 -0.91 2.38
CA ASP A 226 -9.58 -0.43 1.48
C ASP A 226 -9.75 -1.32 0.24
N GLU A 227 -8.65 -1.79 -0.35
CA GLU A 227 -8.65 -2.72 -1.49
C GLU A 227 -9.27 -4.07 -1.13
N ARG A 228 -9.09 -4.54 0.11
CA ARG A 228 -9.56 -5.85 0.55
C ARG A 228 -10.97 -5.86 1.11
N PHE A 229 -11.31 -4.89 1.96
CA PHE A 229 -12.50 -4.96 2.82
C PHE A 229 -13.55 -3.89 2.56
N SER A 230 -13.33 -2.97 1.62
CA SER A 230 -14.38 -2.01 1.27
C SER A 230 -15.57 -2.72 0.62
N PRO A 231 -16.82 -2.24 0.82
CA PRO A 231 -18.00 -2.83 0.18
C PRO A 231 -17.93 -2.88 -1.35
N ASP A 232 -17.18 -1.97 -1.97
CA ASP A 232 -16.95 -1.87 -3.40
C ASP A 232 -15.64 -2.55 -3.86
N ALA A 233 -14.95 -3.32 -3.01
CA ALA A 233 -13.63 -3.91 -3.31
C ALA A 233 -13.57 -4.64 -4.68
N GLN A 234 -14.63 -5.37 -5.04
CA GLN A 234 -14.66 -6.11 -6.31
C GLN A 234 -15.11 -5.29 -7.53
N THR A 235 -15.45 -4.02 -7.34
CA THR A 235 -16.01 -3.12 -8.37
C THR A 235 -15.22 -1.83 -8.48
N ARG A 236 -14.44 -1.50 -7.46
CA ARG A 236 -13.48 -0.41 -7.45
C ARG A 236 -12.36 -0.69 -8.44
N LEU A 237 -12.01 0.31 -9.24
CA LEU A 237 -10.82 0.26 -10.07
C LEU A 237 -9.56 0.40 -9.20
N PRO A 238 -8.54 -0.45 -9.38
CA PRO A 238 -7.27 -0.30 -8.70
C PRO A 238 -6.61 1.02 -9.12
N ASP A 239 -5.70 1.57 -8.30
CA ASP A 239 -5.00 2.80 -8.69
C ASP A 239 -4.00 2.57 -9.83
N LEU A 240 -3.46 1.35 -9.93
CA LEU A 240 -2.54 0.89 -10.96
C LEU A 240 -2.79 -0.59 -11.27
N CYS A 241 -2.69 -0.99 -12.53
CA CYS A 241 -2.66 -2.40 -12.93
C CYS A 241 -1.75 -2.63 -14.14
N TRP A 242 -1.50 -3.89 -14.48
CA TRP A 242 -0.79 -4.30 -15.68
C TRP A 242 -1.76 -4.84 -16.72
N SER A 243 -1.43 -4.65 -17.98
CA SER A 243 -2.11 -5.28 -19.11
C SER A 243 -1.13 -5.53 -20.24
N VAL A 244 -1.56 -6.19 -21.30
CA VAL A 244 -0.85 -6.22 -22.59
C VAL A 244 -1.60 -5.39 -23.62
N LEU A 245 -0.88 -4.75 -24.54
CA LEU A 245 -1.50 -4.06 -25.67
C LEU A 245 -2.14 -5.07 -26.62
N PRO A 246 -3.41 -4.86 -27.03
CA PRO A 246 -4.06 -5.75 -28.00
C PRO A 246 -3.40 -5.80 -29.38
N SER A 247 -2.59 -4.80 -29.74
CA SER A 247 -1.93 -4.69 -31.04
C SER A 247 -0.75 -5.64 -31.21
N ASP A 248 0.10 -5.74 -30.20
CA ASP A 248 1.43 -6.38 -30.30
C ASP A 248 1.86 -7.14 -29.03
N GLY A 249 1.06 -7.10 -27.96
CA GLY A 249 1.37 -7.79 -26.71
C GLY A 249 2.44 -7.12 -25.85
N THR A 250 2.78 -5.84 -26.09
CA THR A 250 3.65 -5.08 -25.17
C THR A 250 3.06 -5.04 -23.77
N LEU A 251 3.87 -5.32 -22.75
CA LEU A 251 3.51 -5.19 -21.34
C LEU A 251 3.40 -3.71 -20.97
N ILE A 252 2.25 -3.31 -20.43
CA ILE A 252 1.94 -1.94 -20.08
C ILE A 252 1.43 -1.82 -18.65
N CYS A 253 1.69 -0.67 -18.04
CA CYS A 253 1.11 -0.22 -16.78
C CYS A 253 0.03 0.83 -17.07
N ILE A 254 -1.07 0.75 -16.34
CA ILE A 254 -2.22 1.65 -16.48
C ILE A 254 -2.50 2.28 -15.14
N LYS A 255 -2.53 3.62 -15.10
CA LYS A 255 -2.89 4.39 -13.92
C LYS A 255 -4.34 4.86 -14.02
N ARG A 256 -5.11 4.70 -12.95
CA ARG A 256 -6.53 5.04 -12.96
C ARG A 256 -6.72 6.54 -13.15
N GLY A 257 -7.63 6.90 -14.05
CA GLY A 257 -7.98 8.30 -14.32
C GLY A 257 -7.10 8.99 -15.36
N GLU A 258 -6.01 8.36 -15.81
CA GLU A 258 -5.13 8.88 -16.85
C GLU A 258 -5.52 8.35 -18.23
N SER A 259 -5.22 9.11 -19.28
CA SER A 259 -5.44 8.67 -20.67
C SER A 259 -4.17 7.98 -21.18
N GLY A 260 -4.32 6.83 -21.83
CA GLY A 260 -3.19 6.07 -22.36
C GLY A 260 -2.54 5.16 -21.32
N TYR A 261 -1.25 4.88 -21.48
CA TYR A 261 -0.55 3.85 -20.73
C TYR A 261 0.95 4.14 -20.71
N TYR A 262 1.67 3.40 -19.86
CA TYR A 262 3.13 3.41 -19.78
C TYR A 262 3.66 2.04 -20.15
N VAL A 263 4.76 1.95 -20.91
CA VAL A 263 5.44 0.68 -21.13
C VAL A 263 6.08 0.26 -19.81
N SER A 264 5.85 -0.99 -19.40
CA SER A 264 6.44 -1.52 -18.16
C SER A 264 7.95 -1.73 -18.33
N ASP A 265 8.73 -1.44 -17.29
CA ASP A 265 10.16 -1.74 -17.25
C ASP A 265 10.45 -3.25 -17.34
N TRP A 266 9.45 -4.09 -17.07
CA TRP A 266 9.54 -5.55 -17.18
C TRP A 266 9.12 -6.09 -18.55
N ASN A 267 8.84 -5.20 -19.52
CA ASN A 267 8.45 -5.62 -20.86
C ASN A 267 9.55 -6.46 -21.52
N THR A 268 9.13 -7.54 -22.18
CA THR A 268 9.98 -8.42 -22.96
C THR A 268 9.57 -8.42 -24.43
N ASP A 269 10.40 -9.01 -25.29
CA ASP A 269 10.09 -9.22 -26.72
C ASP A 269 9.11 -10.39 -26.95
N ASN A 270 8.66 -11.07 -25.89
CA ASN A 270 7.74 -12.21 -25.98
C ASN A 270 6.34 -11.84 -25.44
N PRO A 271 5.32 -11.72 -26.31
CA PRO A 271 3.93 -11.43 -25.90
C PRO A 271 3.33 -12.40 -24.88
N GLU A 272 3.64 -13.70 -24.98
CA GLU A 272 3.13 -14.70 -24.03
C GLU A 272 3.75 -14.49 -22.65
N GLN A 273 5.06 -14.21 -22.59
CA GLN A 273 5.73 -13.89 -21.34
C GLN A 273 5.21 -12.59 -20.72
N ASN A 274 4.97 -11.57 -21.54
CA ASN A 274 4.35 -10.32 -21.10
C ASN A 274 2.96 -10.56 -20.52
N ARG A 275 2.18 -11.48 -21.11
CA ARG A 275 0.88 -11.82 -20.54
C ARG A 275 1.03 -12.45 -19.16
N CYS A 276 1.90 -13.44 -19.00
CA CYS A 276 2.17 -14.07 -17.70
C CYS A 276 2.65 -13.06 -16.64
N LEU A 277 3.49 -12.10 -17.02
CA LEU A 277 3.96 -11.05 -16.11
C LEU A 277 2.83 -10.12 -15.66
N ALA A 278 1.91 -9.76 -16.56
CA ALA A 278 0.76 -8.95 -16.18
C ALA A 278 -0.20 -9.71 -15.27
N ASP A 279 -0.48 -10.98 -15.57
CA ASP A 279 -1.35 -11.83 -14.74
C ASP A 279 -0.75 -11.98 -13.34
N TYR A 280 0.54 -12.34 -13.23
CA TYR A 280 1.25 -12.44 -11.95
C TYR A 280 1.20 -11.15 -11.12
N ASN A 281 1.45 -10.00 -11.75
CA ASN A 281 1.44 -8.70 -11.06
C ASN A 281 0.05 -8.29 -10.59
N ASN A 282 -0.98 -8.57 -11.39
CA ASN A 282 -2.36 -8.30 -11.01
C ASN A 282 -2.82 -9.24 -9.89
N GLU A 283 -2.51 -10.53 -9.99
CA GLU A 283 -2.88 -11.55 -9.00
C GLU A 283 -2.28 -11.25 -7.62
N ARG A 284 -0.97 -10.92 -7.53
CA ARG A 284 -0.33 -10.59 -6.25
C ARG A 284 -0.91 -9.33 -5.57
N ARG A 285 -1.57 -8.45 -6.33
CA ARG A 285 -2.27 -7.25 -5.83
C ARG A 285 -3.79 -7.47 -5.69
N GLY A 286 -4.27 -8.70 -5.89
CA GLY A 286 -5.69 -9.05 -5.82
C GLY A 286 -6.55 -8.39 -6.91
N ILE A 287 -5.95 -7.98 -8.02
CA ILE A 287 -6.64 -7.35 -9.15
C ILE A 287 -7.26 -8.45 -10.02
N THR A 288 -8.57 -8.38 -10.21
CA THR A 288 -9.32 -9.34 -11.01
C THR A 288 -9.21 -9.07 -12.51
N PRO A 289 -9.42 -10.08 -13.37
CA PRO A 289 -9.47 -9.87 -14.83
C PRO A 289 -10.52 -8.82 -15.27
N ALA A 290 -11.63 -8.71 -14.53
CA ALA A 290 -12.66 -7.70 -14.79
C ALA A 290 -12.16 -6.28 -14.47
N GLN A 291 -11.38 -6.11 -13.41
CA GLN A 291 -10.75 -4.83 -13.07
C GLN A 291 -9.67 -4.46 -14.09
N GLU A 292 -8.83 -5.42 -14.51
CA GLU A 292 -7.83 -5.20 -15.57
C GLU A 292 -8.49 -4.71 -16.86
N GLN A 293 -9.57 -5.38 -17.31
CA GLN A 293 -10.24 -4.96 -18.55
C GLN A 293 -10.90 -3.59 -18.43
N ALA A 294 -11.51 -3.31 -17.27
CA ALA A 294 -12.09 -2.00 -17.03
C ALA A 294 -11.03 -0.89 -17.03
N MET A 295 -9.86 -1.15 -16.46
CA MET A 295 -8.70 -0.27 -16.51
C MET A 295 -8.22 -0.04 -17.94
N LEU A 296 -8.07 -1.11 -18.74
CA LEU A 296 -7.66 -1.03 -20.14
C LEU A 296 -8.66 -0.23 -20.98
N THR A 297 -9.95 -0.45 -20.79
CA THR A 297 -10.99 0.27 -21.53
C THR A 297 -11.05 1.74 -21.10
N GLY A 298 -10.96 2.02 -19.80
CA GLY A 298 -10.94 3.39 -19.29
C GLY A 298 -9.76 4.19 -19.83
N SER A 299 -8.59 3.58 -19.92
CA SER A 299 -7.37 4.24 -20.40
C SER A 299 -7.35 4.49 -21.92
N MET A 300 -7.95 3.59 -22.70
CA MET A 300 -7.99 3.66 -24.17
C MET A 300 -9.19 4.41 -24.74
N CYS A 301 -10.33 4.36 -24.05
CA CYS A 301 -11.62 4.85 -24.55
C CYS A 301 -12.26 5.91 -23.64
N GLY A 302 -11.61 6.24 -22.52
CA GLY A 302 -12.08 7.20 -21.53
C GLY A 302 -12.85 6.55 -20.37
N TRP A 303 -12.71 7.12 -19.17
CA TRP A 303 -13.20 6.55 -17.92
C TRP A 303 -14.73 6.63 -17.69
N ASN A 304 -15.45 7.36 -18.55
CA ASN A 304 -16.91 7.56 -18.43
C ASN A 304 -17.74 6.58 -19.29
N VAL A 305 -17.12 5.56 -19.90
CA VAL A 305 -17.82 4.56 -20.71
C VAL A 305 -18.21 3.35 -19.85
N PRO A 306 -19.29 2.61 -20.19
CA PRO A 306 -19.70 1.42 -19.43
C PRO A 306 -18.61 0.35 -19.30
N GLY A 307 -17.75 0.21 -20.32
CA GLY A 307 -16.63 -0.72 -20.29
C GLY A 307 -15.51 -0.32 -19.32
N ALA A 308 -15.51 0.90 -18.75
CA ALA A 308 -14.59 1.28 -17.68
C ALA A 308 -15.11 0.88 -16.28
N ASP A 309 -16.21 0.12 -16.20
CA ASP A 309 -16.76 -0.46 -14.96
C ASP A 309 -16.50 -1.98 -14.93
N PRO A 310 -15.80 -2.53 -13.91
CA PRO A 310 -15.58 -3.97 -13.77
C PRO A 310 -16.86 -4.81 -13.78
N GLN A 311 -18.01 -4.26 -13.36
CA GLN A 311 -19.29 -4.97 -13.39
C GLN A 311 -19.74 -5.34 -14.80
N TRP A 312 -19.35 -4.55 -15.81
CA TRP A 312 -19.66 -4.81 -17.21
C TRP A 312 -19.21 -6.22 -17.65
N TYR A 313 -18.02 -6.63 -17.23
CA TYR A 313 -17.42 -7.91 -17.62
C TYR A 313 -17.95 -9.11 -16.83
N LYS A 314 -18.34 -8.92 -15.57
CA LYS A 314 -18.99 -9.98 -14.76
C LYS A 314 -20.33 -10.41 -15.35
N SER A 315 -21.08 -9.47 -15.92
CA SER A 315 -22.38 -9.73 -16.57
C SER A 315 -22.26 -10.56 -17.85
N GLN A 316 -21.14 -10.42 -18.59
CA GLN A 316 -20.91 -11.14 -19.84
C GLN A 316 -20.51 -12.61 -19.61
N GLN A 317 -19.80 -12.92 -18.53
CA GLN A 317 -19.46 -14.31 -18.18
C GLN A 317 -20.69 -15.15 -17.80
N HIS A 318 -21.76 -14.55 -17.28
CA HIS A 318 -23.03 -15.23 -16.94
C HIS A 318 -24.05 -15.22 -18.10
N GLY A 319 -23.76 -14.53 -19.20
CA GLY A 319 -24.61 -14.45 -20.39
C GLY A 319 -24.39 -15.57 -21.42
N GLY A 320 -23.45 -16.48 -21.17
CA GLY A 320 -23.23 -17.69 -21.97
C GLY A 320 -24.33 -18.72 -21.76
N MET A 321 -25.53 -18.47 -22.28
CA MET A 321 -26.62 -19.43 -22.31
C MET A 321 -26.25 -20.64 -23.18
N THR A 322 -26.20 -21.80 -22.52
CA THR A 322 -26.90 -23.04 -22.89
C THR A 322 -27.55 -23.01 -24.27
N ILE A 323 -26.92 -23.70 -25.22
CA ILE A 323 -27.60 -24.18 -26.42
C ILE A 323 -28.45 -25.38 -25.97
N SER A 324 -29.77 -25.20 -25.94
CA SER A 324 -30.74 -26.30 -25.88
C SER A 324 -31.00 -26.83 -27.28
#